data_AF-A0A2G9V624-F1
#
_entry.id   AF-A0A2G9V624-F1
#
_cell.length_a   1.000
_cell.length_b   1.000
_cell.length_c   1.000
_cell.angle_alpha   90.00
_cell.angle_beta   90.00
_cell.angle_gamma   90.00
#
_symmetry.space_group_name_H-M   'P 1'
#
loop_
_entity.id
_entity.type
_entity.pdbx_description
1 polymer ?
#
loop_
_entity_poly.entity_id
_entity_poly.type
_entity_poly.pdbx_seq_one_letter_code
_entity_poly.pdbx_strand_id
1 'polypeptide(L)'
;MSAAQPTDNPVNPVTLVDEETKYPLPLVEKIIVSHDTRKFRFQLPSKNHVLGLPVGQHVYLSAKVYFRGVHPKFPDGGKMSQYLEQMTLGDTIDFRGPSGLIVYKGKGKFAVRPDKKSPPKELVFKKISMIAGGTGITPMLQASWKY
;
A
#
# COMPACT_ATOMS: atom_id res chain seq x y z
N MET A 1 -9.92 47.54 -0.43
CA MET A 1 -10.88 46.43 -0.43
C MET A 1 -10.13 45.14 -0.76
N SER A 2 -10.17 44.21 0.19
CA SER A 2 -9.87 42.76 0.16
C SER A 2 -8.57 42.23 -0.47
N ALA A 3 -7.64 41.83 0.40
CA ALA A 3 -6.62 40.80 0.13
C ALA A 3 -7.28 39.41 0.19
N ALA A 4 -7.01 38.55 -0.81
CA ALA A 4 -7.38 37.13 -0.75
C ALA A 4 -6.29 36.37 0.03
N GLN A 5 -6.68 35.76 1.16
CA GLN A 5 -5.80 34.85 1.89
C GLN A 5 -5.68 33.51 1.15
N PRO A 6 -4.49 32.91 1.02
CA PRO A 6 -4.34 31.55 0.55
C PRO A 6 -4.83 30.59 1.64
N THR A 7 -5.76 29.69 1.30
CA THR A 7 -6.20 28.62 2.20
C THR A 7 -5.10 27.55 2.29
N ASP A 8 -4.12 27.78 3.15
CA ASP A 8 -3.05 26.83 3.45
C ASP A 8 -3.59 25.75 4.41
N ASN A 9 -4.36 24.81 3.86
CA ASN A 9 -4.66 23.58 4.58
C ASN A 9 -3.33 22.85 4.77
N PRO A 10 -2.93 22.45 5.99
CA PRO A 10 -1.69 21.69 6.17
C PRO A 10 -1.83 20.35 5.45
N VAL A 11 -1.29 20.28 4.24
CA VAL A 11 -1.27 19.06 3.45
C VAL A 11 -0.26 18.15 4.12
N ASN A 12 -0.75 17.15 4.85
CA ASN A 12 0.08 16.11 5.41
C ASN A 12 1.00 15.55 4.32
N PRO A 13 2.33 15.50 4.53
CA PRO A 13 3.25 15.03 3.51
C PRO A 13 2.96 13.57 3.14
N VAL A 14 3.03 13.27 1.85
CA VAL A 14 2.73 11.94 1.30
C VAL A 14 4.01 11.13 1.19
N THR A 15 4.00 9.91 1.71
CA THR A 15 5.17 9.01 1.63
C THR A 15 5.37 8.46 0.22
N LEU A 16 4.29 7.97 -0.41
CA LEU A 16 4.37 7.35 -1.74
C LEU A 16 4.12 8.40 -2.83
N VAL A 17 5.18 9.08 -3.24
CA VAL A 17 5.09 10.16 -4.23
C VAL A 17 5.20 9.62 -5.66
N ASP A 18 5.96 8.53 -5.83
CA ASP A 18 6.31 7.97 -7.13
C ASP A 18 6.30 6.43 -7.11
N GLU A 19 5.81 5.81 -8.20
CA GLU A 19 5.60 4.36 -8.30
C GLU A 19 6.93 3.58 -8.31
N GLU A 20 8.01 4.17 -8.82
CA GLU A 20 9.31 3.50 -8.95
C GLU A 20 10.20 3.71 -7.73
N THR A 21 10.01 4.82 -7.02
CA THR A 21 10.79 5.22 -5.85
C THR A 21 10.56 4.27 -4.68
N LYS A 22 11.67 3.76 -4.12
CA LYS A 22 11.68 2.85 -2.98
C LYS A 22 11.78 3.63 -1.67
N TYR A 23 10.85 3.36 -0.77
CA TYR A 23 10.80 3.95 0.56
C TYR A 23 11.06 2.85 1.60
N PRO A 24 12.25 2.80 2.23
CA PRO A 24 12.53 1.84 3.29
C PRO A 24 11.76 2.23 4.55
N LEU A 25 10.77 1.42 4.93
CA LEU A 25 9.95 1.66 6.12
C LEU A 25 10.28 0.64 7.21
N PRO A 26 10.59 1.08 8.45
CA PRO A 26 10.93 0.17 9.55
C PRO A 26 9.68 -0.52 10.09
N LEU A 27 9.83 -1.81 10.40
CA LEU A 27 8.81 -2.59 11.09
C LEU A 27 8.75 -2.15 12.55
N VAL A 28 7.58 -1.67 12.99
CA VAL A 28 7.37 -1.21 14.38
C VAL A 28 6.45 -2.12 15.18
N GLU A 29 5.68 -2.98 14.51
CA GLU A 29 4.80 -3.93 15.19
C GLU A 29 4.59 -5.17 14.33
N LYS A 30 4.64 -6.35 14.95
CA LYS A 30 4.27 -7.62 14.34
C LYS A 30 3.28 -8.33 15.25
N ILE A 31 2.06 -8.52 14.78
CA ILE A 31 0.97 -9.17 15.52
C ILE A 31 0.66 -10.50 14.84
N ILE A 32 0.63 -11.58 15.63
CA ILE A 32 0.16 -12.89 15.18
C ILE A 32 -1.37 -12.87 15.20
N VAL A 33 -2.00 -13.05 14.04
CA VAL A 33 -3.46 -13.08 13.90
C VAL A 33 -3.98 -14.53 13.92
N SER A 34 -3.26 -15.43 13.24
CA SER A 34 -3.54 -16.87 13.21
C SER A 34 -2.22 -17.65 13.02
N HIS A 35 -2.32 -18.97 12.85
CA HIS A 35 -1.18 -19.84 12.57
C HIS A 35 -0.43 -19.48 11.26
N ASP A 36 -1.13 -18.88 10.29
CA ASP A 36 -0.60 -18.52 8.97
C ASP A 36 -0.66 -17.02 8.67
N THR A 37 -1.43 -16.23 9.43
CA THR A 37 -1.68 -14.81 9.16
C THR A 37 -1.03 -13.91 10.21
N ARG A 38 -0.32 -12.90 9.71
CA ARG A 38 0.36 -11.89 10.54
C ARG A 38 -0.05 -10.49 10.07
N LYS A 39 -0.15 -9.57 11.02
CA LYS A 39 -0.36 -8.15 10.78
C LYS A 39 0.94 -7.41 11.10
N PHE A 40 1.52 -6.79 10.08
CA PHE A 40 2.74 -6.00 10.19
C PHE A 40 2.38 -4.51 10.15
N ARG A 41 2.93 -3.72 11.08
CA ARG A 41 2.83 -2.26 11.06
C ARG A 41 4.20 -1.67 10.76
N PHE A 42 4.26 -0.85 9.74
CA PHE A 42 5.46 -0.11 9.37
C PHE A 42 5.28 1.36 9.69
N GLN A 43 6.35 2.00 10.17
CA GLN A 43 6.34 3.42 10.49
C GLN A 43 6.59 4.24 9.23
N LEU A 44 5.85 5.33 9.08
CA LEU A 44 6.06 6.32 8.03
C LEU A 44 7.21 7.27 8.39
N PRO A 45 7.82 7.97 7.41
CA PRO A 45 8.98 8.84 7.64
C PRO A 45 8.78 9.90 8.73
N SER A 46 7.53 10.35 8.95
CA SER A 46 7.18 11.22 10.08
C SER A 46 5.79 10.91 10.62
N LYS A 47 5.50 11.38 11.84
CA LYS A 47 4.16 11.26 12.46
C LYS A 47 3.05 11.97 11.66
N ASN A 48 3.39 13.01 10.91
CA ASN A 48 2.44 13.78 10.11
C ASN A 48 2.31 13.23 8.68
N HIS A 49 3.13 12.23 8.30
CA HIS A 49 3.05 11.66 6.97
C HIS A 49 1.81 10.78 6.85
N VAL A 50 1.21 10.79 5.67
CA VAL A 50 0.23 9.79 5.26
C VAL A 50 0.85 8.92 4.17
N LEU A 51 0.44 7.65 4.09
CA LEU A 51 0.96 6.76 3.04
C LEU A 51 0.66 7.31 1.63
N GLY A 52 -0.50 7.97 1.47
CA GLY A 52 -0.93 8.56 0.21
C GLY A 52 -1.43 7.56 -0.82
N LEU A 53 -1.96 6.42 -0.37
CA LEU A 53 -2.50 5.37 -1.23
C LEU A 53 -3.95 5.68 -1.64
N PRO A 54 -4.24 5.96 -2.93
CA PRO A 54 -5.62 6.11 -3.39
C PRO A 54 -6.40 4.81 -3.20
N VAL A 55 -7.69 4.93 -2.89
CA VAL A 55 -8.55 3.75 -2.68
C VAL A 55 -8.67 2.97 -3.98
N GLY A 56 -8.41 1.67 -3.95
CA GLY A 56 -8.37 0.80 -5.13
C GLY A 56 -6.96 0.56 -5.68
N GLN A 57 -5.95 1.25 -5.15
CA GLN A 57 -4.53 1.01 -5.43
C GLN A 57 -3.86 0.28 -4.27
N HIS A 58 -2.77 -0.43 -4.59
CA HIS A 58 -1.94 -1.20 -3.66
C HIS A 58 -0.48 -0.75 -3.72
N VAL A 59 0.32 -1.28 -2.79
CA VAL A 59 1.77 -1.07 -2.73
C VAL A 59 2.50 -2.35 -3.09
N TYR A 60 3.73 -2.23 -3.59
CA TYR A 60 4.66 -3.32 -3.73
C TYR A 60 5.67 -3.30 -2.60
N LEU A 61 5.92 -4.48 -2.02
CA LEU A 61 7.02 -4.68 -1.10
C LEU A 61 8.17 -5.32 -1.87
N SER A 62 9.38 -4.78 -1.71
CA SER A 62 10.57 -5.32 -2.34
C SER A 62 11.55 -5.78 -1.26
N ALA A 63 11.96 -7.05 -1.33
CA ALA A 63 12.97 -7.63 -0.47
C ALA A 63 14.03 -8.34 -1.32
N LYS A 64 15.29 -8.29 -0.88
CA LYS A 64 16.35 -9.11 -1.49
C LYS A 64 16.13 -10.56 -1.06
N VAL A 65 15.77 -11.41 -2.02
CA VAL A 65 15.65 -12.85 -1.81
C VAL A 65 16.98 -13.51 -2.13
N TYR A 66 17.52 -14.27 -1.18
CA TYR A 66 18.75 -15.03 -1.35
C TYR A 66 18.44 -16.48 -1.72
N PHE A 67 19.33 -17.10 -2.48
CA PHE A 67 19.28 -18.54 -2.71
C PHE A 67 19.58 -19.30 -1.42
N ARG A 68 19.04 -20.52 -1.34
CA ARG A 68 19.28 -21.44 -0.22
C ARG A 68 20.78 -21.63 0.01
N GLY A 69 21.21 -21.55 1.27
CA GLY A 69 22.61 -21.74 1.69
C GLY A 69 23.53 -20.55 1.46
N VAL A 70 23.05 -19.43 0.89
CA VAL A 70 23.90 -18.27 0.56
C VAL A 70 23.96 -17.24 1.68
N HIS A 71 22.85 -17.02 2.41
CA HIS A 71 22.78 -15.96 3.42
C HIS A 71 22.58 -16.53 4.83
N PRO A 72 23.43 -16.19 5.82
CA PRO A 72 23.35 -16.72 7.19
C PRO A 72 22.00 -16.47 7.87
N LYS A 73 21.38 -15.32 7.59
CA LYS A 73 20.07 -14.92 8.14
C LYS A 73 18.88 -15.58 7.43
N PHE A 74 19.06 -16.14 6.22
CA PHE A 74 18.02 -16.77 5.40
C PHE A 74 18.54 -18.09 4.80
N PRO A 75 18.87 -19.09 5.64
CA PRO A 75 19.57 -20.30 5.21
C PRO A 75 18.75 -21.15 4.25
N ASP A 76 17.42 -21.14 4.34
CA ASP A 76 16.54 -21.88 3.44
C ASP A 76 16.23 -21.14 2.12
N GLY A 77 16.79 -19.93 1.93
CA GLY A 77 16.25 -18.95 0.99
C GLY A 77 14.86 -18.50 1.44
N GLY A 78 14.15 -17.70 0.64
CA GLY A 78 12.81 -17.32 1.09
C GLY A 78 11.96 -16.57 0.08
N LYS A 79 10.80 -17.13 -0.23
CA LYS A 79 9.67 -16.36 -0.79
C LYS A 79 9.34 -15.20 0.15
N MET A 80 8.81 -14.10 -0.39
CA MET A 80 8.48 -12.86 0.34
C MET A 80 7.83 -13.07 1.72
N SER A 81 6.89 -14.03 1.84
CA SER A 81 6.19 -14.31 3.10
C SER A 81 7.10 -14.84 4.21
N GLN A 82 8.10 -15.65 3.88
CA GLN A 82 9.07 -16.15 4.86
C GLN A 82 10.04 -15.05 5.29
N TYR A 83 10.43 -14.18 4.35
CA TYR A 83 11.24 -13.00 4.64
C TYR A 83 10.54 -12.10 5.67
N LEU A 84 9.27 -11.77 5.43
CA LEU A 84 8.46 -10.99 6.37
C LEU A 84 8.30 -11.67 7.73
N GLU A 85 8.20 -13.00 7.76
CA GLU A 85 8.06 -13.73 9.02
C GLU A 85 9.33 -13.66 9.88
N GLN A 86 10.51 -13.59 9.27
CA GLN A 86 11.79 -13.52 9.98
C GLN A 86 12.23 -12.09 10.33
N MET A 87 11.51 -11.06 9.87
CA MET A 87 11.84 -9.67 10.20
C MET A 87 11.71 -9.40 11.70
N THR A 88 12.71 -8.70 12.25
CA THR A 88 12.69 -8.18 13.62
C THR A 88 12.24 -6.73 13.66
N LEU A 89 11.75 -6.26 14.82
CA LEU A 89 11.42 -4.85 15.00
C LEU A 89 12.63 -3.97 14.69
N GLY A 90 12.40 -2.90 13.92
CA GLY A 90 13.45 -2.02 13.41
C GLY A 90 13.99 -2.40 12.03
N ASP A 91 13.81 -3.65 11.56
CA ASP A 91 14.18 -4.02 10.20
C ASP A 91 13.35 -3.23 9.18
N THR A 92 13.98 -2.74 8.13
CA THR A 92 13.33 -1.97 7.07
C THR A 92 12.98 -2.83 5.87
N ILE A 93 11.86 -2.53 5.21
CA ILE A 93 11.52 -3.10 3.91
C ILE A 93 11.14 -2.01 2.92
N ASP A 94 11.49 -2.20 1.65
CA ASP A 94 11.24 -1.21 0.61
C ASP A 94 9.78 -1.26 0.16
N PHE A 95 9.06 -0.16 0.38
CA PHE A 95 7.74 0.09 -0.18
C PHE A 95 7.85 0.85 -1.50
N ARG A 96 7.02 0.48 -2.47
CA ARG A 96 6.85 1.19 -3.75
C ARG A 96 5.39 1.32 -4.10
N GLY A 97 5.02 2.41 -4.76
CA GLY A 97 3.64 2.69 -5.16
C GLY A 97 3.35 4.19 -5.14
N PRO A 98 2.08 4.60 -5.32
CA PRO A 98 0.90 3.74 -5.42
C PRO A 98 0.75 3.10 -6.80
N SER A 99 0.24 1.86 -6.87
CA SER A 99 0.03 1.14 -8.13
C SER A 99 -1.35 0.52 -8.22
N GLY A 100 -1.90 0.41 -9.43
CA GLY A 100 -3.23 -0.13 -9.66
C GLY A 100 -3.97 0.66 -10.73
N LEU A 101 -4.76 -0.05 -11.52
CA LEU A 101 -5.48 0.51 -12.65
C LEU A 101 -6.83 1.14 -12.25
N ILE A 102 -7.28 0.90 -11.01
CA ILE A 102 -8.59 1.32 -10.53
C ILE A 102 -8.41 2.29 -9.36
N VAL A 103 -9.07 3.44 -9.41
CA VAL A 103 -9.12 4.40 -8.31
C VAL A 103 -10.58 4.71 -7.99
N TYR A 104 -10.98 4.50 -6.74
CA TYR A 104 -12.29 4.88 -6.24
C TYR A 104 -12.28 6.35 -5.77
N LYS A 105 -13.07 7.18 -6.46
CA LYS A 105 -13.20 8.62 -6.18
C LYS A 105 -14.33 8.95 -5.20
N GLY A 106 -15.09 7.96 -4.71
CA GLY A 106 -16.24 8.17 -3.82
C GLY A 106 -17.57 8.29 -4.57
N LYS A 107 -18.69 8.17 -3.84
CA LYS A 107 -20.06 8.31 -4.38
C LYS A 107 -20.32 7.45 -5.63
N GLY A 108 -19.79 6.23 -5.66
CA GLY A 108 -19.93 5.31 -6.79
C GLY A 108 -19.09 5.67 -8.04
N LYS A 109 -18.20 6.68 -7.98
CA LYS A 109 -17.32 7.07 -9.09
C LYS A 109 -15.99 6.31 -9.05
N PHE A 110 -15.62 5.71 -10.16
CA PHE A 110 -14.38 4.97 -10.37
C PHE A 110 -13.62 5.57 -11.55
N ALA A 111 -12.32 5.73 -11.40
CA ALA A 111 -11.41 5.98 -12.51
C ALA A 111 -10.71 4.66 -12.85
N VAL A 112 -11.03 4.08 -14.00
CA VAL A 112 -10.50 2.80 -14.46
C VAL A 112 -9.60 3.04 -15.66
N ARG A 113 -8.35 2.61 -15.58
CA ARG A 113 -7.40 2.61 -16.69
C ARG A 113 -7.41 1.23 -17.36
N PRO A 114 -7.52 1.15 -18.70
CA PRO A 114 -7.40 -0.13 -19.40
C PRO A 114 -5.95 -0.66 -19.35
N ASP A 115 -4.97 0.23 -19.35
CA ASP A 115 -3.54 -0.07 -19.20
C ASP A 115 -2.82 1.11 -18.52
N LYS A 116 -1.55 0.94 -18.11
CA LYS A 116 -0.81 1.98 -17.38
C LYS A 116 -0.61 3.27 -18.18
N LYS A 117 -0.59 3.20 -19.51
CA LYS A 117 -0.26 4.33 -20.41
C LYS A 117 -1.52 5.10 -20.83
N SER A 118 -2.66 4.42 -20.87
CA SER A 118 -3.93 5.03 -21.25
C SER A 118 -4.49 5.95 -20.15
N PRO A 119 -5.19 7.04 -20.54
CA PRO A 119 -5.86 7.90 -19.59
C PRO A 119 -7.01 7.13 -18.88
N PRO A 120 -7.30 7.48 -17.62
CA PRO A 120 -8.40 6.85 -16.87
C PRO A 120 -9.76 7.20 -17.46
N LYS A 121 -10.61 6.19 -17.61
CA LYS A 121 -12.03 6.36 -17.93
C LYS A 121 -12.82 6.45 -16.64
N GLU A 122 -13.59 7.52 -16.48
CA GLU A 122 -14.49 7.66 -15.35
C GLU A 122 -15.78 6.86 -15.58
N LEU A 123 -16.10 6.00 -14.62
CA LEU A 123 -17.29 5.15 -14.62
C LEU A 123 -18.04 5.39 -13.31
N VAL A 124 -19.38 5.44 -13.39
CA VAL A 124 -20.23 5.64 -12.21
C VAL A 124 -21.15 4.45 -12.07
N PHE A 125 -21.11 3.81 -10.89
CA PHE A 125 -21.92 2.64 -10.58
C PHE A 125 -22.79 2.91 -9.35
N LYS A 126 -24.07 2.52 -9.45
CA LYS A 126 -25.02 2.59 -8.33
C LYS A 126 -24.96 1.37 -7.40
N LYS A 127 -24.54 0.22 -7.94
CA LYS A 127 -24.40 -1.05 -7.23
C LYS A 127 -23.08 -1.68 -7.65
N ILE A 128 -22.34 -2.21 -6.69
CA ILE A 128 -21.05 -2.86 -6.91
C ILE A 128 -21.13 -4.24 -6.27
N SER A 129 -20.91 -5.27 -7.07
CA SER A 129 -20.74 -6.63 -6.59
C SER A 129 -19.25 -6.92 -6.47
N MET A 130 -18.81 -7.33 -5.29
CA MET A 130 -17.41 -7.67 -5.01
C MET A 130 -17.31 -9.17 -4.71
N ILE A 131 -16.43 -9.88 -5.42
CA ILE A 131 -16.12 -11.29 -5.18
C ILE A 131 -14.64 -11.37 -4.82
N ALA A 132 -14.34 -11.92 -3.64
CA ALA A 132 -12.97 -12.09 -3.17
C ALA A 132 -12.78 -13.47 -2.53
N GLY A 133 -11.55 -13.99 -2.60
CA GLY A 133 -11.13 -15.22 -1.94
C GLY A 133 -9.72 -15.09 -1.37
N GLY A 134 -9.48 -15.70 -0.20
CA GLY A 134 -8.18 -15.66 0.48
C GLY A 134 -7.69 -14.24 0.80
N THR A 135 -6.41 -13.96 0.53
CA THR A 135 -5.78 -12.64 0.76
C THR A 135 -6.36 -11.53 -0.13
N GLY A 136 -7.14 -11.87 -1.15
CA GLY A 136 -7.81 -10.95 -2.08
C GLY A 136 -8.96 -10.14 -1.46
N ILE A 137 -9.32 -10.36 -0.20
CA ILE A 137 -10.32 -9.55 0.51
C ILE A 137 -9.81 -8.13 0.85
N THR A 138 -8.49 -7.96 0.97
CA THR A 138 -7.83 -6.70 1.36
C THR A 138 -8.20 -5.50 0.45
N PRO A 139 -8.14 -5.59 -0.89
CA PRO A 139 -8.58 -4.50 -1.77
C PRO A 139 -10.09 -4.21 -1.65
N MET A 140 -10.91 -5.22 -1.33
CA MET A 140 -12.36 -5.02 -1.17
C MET A 140 -12.69 -4.25 0.12
N LEU A 141 -11.98 -4.53 1.21
CA LEU A 141 -12.10 -3.78 2.47
C LEU A 141 -11.66 -2.32 2.32
N GLN A 142 -10.63 -2.04 1.51
CA GLN A 142 -10.18 -0.68 1.25
C GLN A 142 -11.28 0.16 0.59
N ALA A 143 -12.07 -0.42 -0.31
CA ALA A 143 -13.15 0.25 -1.01
C ALA A 143 -14.39 0.49 -0.12
N SER A 144 -14.70 -0.43 0.80
CA SER A 144 -15.89 -0.34 1.65
C SER A 144 -15.80 0.73 2.75
N TRP A 145 -14.62 0.98 3.31
CA TRP A 145 -14.42 1.99 4.39
C TRP A 145 -14.63 3.45 3.96
N LYS A 146 -14.83 3.71 2.67
CA LYS A 146 -15.06 5.06 2.13
C LYS A 146 -16.54 5.33 1.79
N TYR A 147 -17.44 4.41 2.14
CA TYR A 147 -18.89 4.56 2.04
C TYR A 147 -19.52 5.01 3.36
#